data_AF-A0A6M0G945-F1
#
_entry.id   AF-A0A6M0G945-F1
#
_cell.length_a   1.000
_cell.length_b   1.000
_cell.length_c   1.000
_cell.angle_alpha   90.00
_cell.angle_beta   90.00
_cell.angle_gamma   90.00
#
_symmetry.space_group_name_H-M   'P 1'
#
loop_
_entity.id
_entity.type
_entity.pdbx_description
1 polymer ?
#
loop_
_entity_poly.entity_id
_entity_poly.type
_entity_poly.pdbx_seq_one_letter_code
_entity_poly.pdbx_strand_id
1 'polypeptide(L)'
;MIATPLSTKPSALQELMSELPDISGRESEIALLVNHKEPVFLPRTNLRVEHMTSGFACALHMHQPTIPAGTKGKLISNLQYMFEHADEGDNHNAGVFAWCYSRMGDFIPELVGKGCNPRIMLDYSGNLLWGLQQMGRENIIEKLKGITCDPQYQPYVEWLGTMWSHAVVPSTPIPDIKLQIQAWQHYFAATFGEDALKRVKGFSPPEMHLPNHPDTLYEYIKALKECGYRWLMVQEHSVERLDGSGLWHDDKYVPNRLVARNSQGETISITALIKTQGSDTKLVAQMQPYHEAKGRSKQTISNVTVPSCVTQIADGENGGVMMNEFPRDYPIVWPEIQDNGQSTAGVVGVNGTEYLELIEAAGANPEDYPPCQAIHQ
;
A
#
# COMPACT_ATOMS: atom_id res chain seq x y z
N MET A 1 -40.32 -7.43 40.84
CA MET A 1 -40.43 -6.55 39.66
C MET A 1 -39.01 -6.33 39.16
N ILE A 2 -38.68 -6.89 38.00
CA ILE A 2 -37.38 -6.69 37.36
C ILE A 2 -37.50 -5.38 36.57
N ALA A 3 -36.69 -4.38 36.92
CA ALA A 3 -36.65 -3.11 36.22
C ALA A 3 -35.94 -3.30 34.87
N THR A 4 -36.69 -3.11 33.79
CA THR A 4 -36.16 -3.04 32.42
C THR A 4 -35.33 -1.77 32.27
N PRO A 5 -34.11 -1.80 31.71
CA PRO A 5 -33.35 -0.58 31.47
C PRO A 5 -34.04 0.25 30.38
N LEU A 6 -34.24 1.54 30.65
CA LEU A 6 -34.67 2.51 29.65
C LEU A 6 -33.59 2.63 28.59
N SER A 7 -33.89 2.15 27.37
CA SER A 7 -33.09 2.42 26.18
C SER A 7 -33.19 3.91 25.85
N THR A 8 -32.12 4.66 26.12
CA THR A 8 -31.99 6.05 25.71
C THR A 8 -31.72 6.08 24.21
N LYS A 9 -32.64 6.65 23.43
CA LYS A 9 -32.40 6.91 22.00
C LYS A 9 -31.16 7.78 21.85
N PRO A 10 -30.26 7.49 20.89
CA PRO A 10 -29.11 8.33 20.63
C PRO A 10 -29.57 9.74 20.26
N SER A 11 -28.80 10.75 20.65
CA SER A 11 -29.05 12.12 20.20
C SER A 11 -28.91 12.20 18.66
N ALA A 12 -29.58 13.17 18.01
CA ALA A 12 -29.44 13.38 16.57
C ALA A 12 -27.98 13.61 16.12
N LEU A 13 -27.13 14.12 17.02
CA LEU A 13 -25.69 14.24 16.80
C LEU A 13 -24.98 12.88 16.83
N GLN A 14 -25.38 11.97 17.71
CA GLN A 14 -24.84 10.60 17.75
C GLN A 14 -25.30 9.77 16.55
N GLU A 15 -26.54 9.95 16.09
CA GLU A 15 -27.03 9.33 14.85
C GLU A 15 -26.26 9.86 13.64
N LEU A 16 -26.05 11.19 13.53
CA LEU A 16 -25.24 11.78 12.45
C LEU A 16 -23.77 11.33 12.50
N MET A 17 -23.17 11.27 13.68
CA MET A 17 -21.80 10.76 13.86
C MET A 17 -21.68 9.27 13.53
N SER A 18 -22.76 8.49 13.66
CA SER A 18 -22.76 7.08 13.25
C SER A 18 -22.83 6.88 11.73
N GLU A 19 -23.25 7.90 10.96
CA GLU A 19 -23.34 7.85 9.49
C GLU A 19 -22.08 8.37 8.78
N LEU A 20 -21.23 9.15 9.46
CA LEU A 20 -20.01 9.73 8.92
C LEU A 20 -18.78 8.89 9.27
N PRO A 21 -17.76 8.83 8.40
CA PRO A 21 -16.53 8.09 8.68
C PRO A 21 -15.70 8.80 9.75
N ASP A 22 -15.03 8.02 10.60
CA ASP A 22 -14.07 8.52 11.59
C ASP A 22 -12.77 8.93 10.89
N ILE A 23 -12.68 10.20 10.47
CA ILE A 23 -11.57 10.73 9.65
C ILE A 23 -10.78 11.85 10.33
N SER A 24 -11.12 12.27 11.55
CA SER A 24 -10.45 13.37 12.25
C SER A 24 -10.72 13.38 13.76
N GLY A 25 -9.99 14.22 14.49
CA GLY A 25 -10.17 14.45 15.93
C GLY A 25 -9.20 13.67 16.83
N ARG A 26 -8.33 12.84 16.24
CA ARG A 26 -7.29 12.07 16.94
C ARG A 26 -5.89 12.31 16.37
N GLU A 27 -5.66 13.48 15.77
CA GLU A 27 -4.43 13.78 15.02
C GLU A 27 -3.18 13.62 15.88
N SER A 28 -3.22 14.07 17.13
CA SER A 28 -2.06 13.95 18.04
C SER A 28 -1.81 12.51 18.48
N GLU A 29 -2.87 11.74 18.74
CA GLU A 29 -2.78 10.33 19.10
C GLU A 29 -2.21 9.50 17.95
N ILE A 30 -2.76 9.68 16.75
CA ILE A 30 -2.29 9.01 15.53
C ILE A 30 -0.85 9.42 15.21
N ALA A 31 -0.50 10.69 15.33
CA ALA A 31 0.87 11.13 15.09
C ALA A 31 1.87 10.43 16.04
N LEU A 32 1.56 10.31 17.34
CA LEU A 32 2.38 9.56 18.28
C LEU A 32 2.45 8.07 17.92
N LEU A 33 1.33 7.51 17.51
CA LEU A 33 1.18 6.10 17.14
C LEU A 33 2.07 5.71 15.96
N VAL A 34 2.02 6.48 14.87
CA VAL A 34 2.68 6.14 13.59
C VAL A 34 4.17 6.49 13.57
N ASN A 35 4.63 7.39 14.45
CA ASN A 35 6.03 7.85 14.47
C ASN A 35 6.99 7.00 15.32
N HIS A 36 6.57 5.83 15.80
CA HIS A 36 7.48 4.90 16.49
C HIS A 36 8.64 4.45 15.58
N LYS A 37 9.76 4.08 16.21
CA LYS A 37 11.01 3.71 15.52
C LYS A 37 11.27 2.21 15.44
N GLU A 38 10.50 1.41 16.17
CA GLU A 38 10.65 -0.05 16.15
C GLU A 38 10.51 -0.63 14.73
N PRO A 39 11.30 -1.67 14.40
CA PRO A 39 11.09 -2.47 13.20
C PRO A 39 9.72 -3.16 13.20
N VAL A 40 9.11 -3.29 12.03
CA VAL A 40 7.80 -3.89 11.80
C VAL A 40 7.93 -5.38 11.48
N PHE A 41 8.86 -5.73 10.59
CA PHE A 41 9.01 -7.07 10.04
C PHE A 41 10.22 -7.81 10.59
N LEU A 42 11.34 -7.14 10.89
CA LEU A 42 12.55 -7.84 11.39
C LEU A 42 12.32 -8.82 12.55
N PRO A 43 11.49 -8.53 13.56
CA PRO A 43 11.30 -9.44 14.68
C PRO A 43 10.51 -10.72 14.32
N ARG A 44 9.95 -10.79 13.11
CA ARG A 44 8.95 -11.81 12.72
C ARG A 44 9.20 -12.42 11.34
N THR A 45 9.95 -11.75 10.47
CA THR A 45 10.30 -12.30 9.15
C THR A 45 11.15 -13.55 9.32
N ASN A 46 10.90 -14.53 8.47
CA ASN A 46 11.71 -15.75 8.37
C ASN A 46 12.81 -15.63 7.31
N LEU A 47 12.88 -14.51 6.58
CA LEU A 47 13.87 -14.29 5.53
C LEU A 47 15.22 -13.90 6.11
N ARG A 48 16.26 -14.30 5.39
CA ARG A 48 17.65 -14.04 5.68
C ARG A 48 18.31 -13.43 4.45
N VAL A 49 18.78 -12.20 4.58
CA VAL A 49 19.33 -11.41 3.47
C VAL A 49 20.50 -12.12 2.77
N GLU A 50 21.29 -12.90 3.50
CA GLU A 50 22.39 -13.68 2.95
C GLU A 50 21.91 -14.77 1.97
N HIS A 51 20.72 -15.32 2.17
CA HIS A 51 20.06 -16.34 1.35
C HIS A 51 19.18 -15.76 0.23
N MET A 52 19.10 -14.44 0.08
CA MET A 52 18.32 -13.81 -1.00
C MET A 52 19.22 -13.53 -2.21
N THR A 53 18.99 -14.18 -3.34
CA THR A 53 19.70 -13.84 -4.59
C THR A 53 19.16 -12.54 -5.18
N SER A 54 17.85 -12.37 -5.12
CA SER A 54 17.06 -11.19 -5.49
C SER A 54 15.67 -11.33 -4.85
N GLY A 55 14.89 -10.26 -4.88
CA GLY A 55 13.53 -10.21 -4.36
C GLY A 55 12.54 -9.65 -5.38
N PHE A 56 11.26 -9.92 -5.15
CA PHE A 56 10.16 -9.24 -5.81
C PHE A 56 9.10 -8.81 -4.78
N ALA A 57 8.48 -7.68 -5.03
CA ALA A 57 7.44 -7.09 -4.21
C ALA A 57 6.23 -6.77 -5.08
N CYS A 58 5.07 -7.34 -4.73
CA CYS A 58 3.81 -7.13 -5.42
C CYS A 58 2.86 -6.32 -4.53
N ALA A 59 2.26 -5.27 -5.08
CA ALA A 59 1.19 -4.52 -4.45
C ALA A 59 -0.10 -4.62 -5.28
N LEU A 60 -1.24 -4.59 -4.59
CA LEU A 60 -2.55 -4.42 -5.20
C LEU A 60 -3.16 -3.09 -4.75
N HIS A 61 -3.43 -2.22 -5.71
CA HIS A 61 -4.18 -0.99 -5.55
C HIS A 61 -5.68 -1.27 -5.71
N MET A 62 -6.52 -0.83 -4.79
CA MET A 62 -7.96 -1.09 -4.78
C MET A 62 -8.72 0.21 -4.52
N HIS A 63 -9.62 0.58 -5.45
CA HIS A 63 -10.35 1.84 -5.33
C HIS A 63 -11.75 1.80 -5.94
N GLN A 64 -12.71 2.39 -5.23
CA GLN A 64 -14.01 2.77 -5.76
C GLN A 64 -14.33 4.18 -5.28
N PRO A 65 -14.85 5.06 -6.17
CA PRO A 65 -15.23 6.40 -5.77
C PRO A 65 -16.53 6.40 -4.97
N THR A 66 -16.72 7.47 -4.19
CA THR A 66 -18.03 7.84 -3.63
C THR A 66 -18.75 8.72 -4.64
N ILE A 67 -20.01 8.43 -4.93
CA ILE A 67 -20.83 9.16 -5.91
C ILE A 67 -22.16 9.62 -5.31
N PRO A 68 -22.73 10.75 -5.77
CA PRO A 68 -24.01 11.28 -5.26
C PRO A 68 -25.22 10.62 -5.96
N ALA A 69 -25.21 9.30 -6.08
CA ALA A 69 -26.22 8.53 -6.83
C ALA A 69 -27.24 7.80 -5.93
N GLY A 70 -27.12 7.91 -4.61
CA GLY A 70 -28.09 7.35 -3.68
C GLY A 70 -29.42 8.09 -3.68
N THR A 71 -30.41 7.54 -2.96
CA THR A 71 -31.73 8.16 -2.82
C THR A 71 -31.61 9.63 -2.38
N LYS A 72 -32.26 10.54 -3.12
CA LYS A 72 -32.19 12.01 -2.90
C LYS A 72 -30.76 12.59 -2.96
N GLY A 73 -29.86 11.99 -3.74
CA GLY A 73 -28.47 12.46 -3.91
C GLY A 73 -27.54 12.09 -2.76
N LYS A 74 -27.92 11.10 -1.93
CA LYS A 74 -27.04 10.59 -0.87
C LYS A 74 -25.74 10.06 -1.47
N LEU A 75 -24.62 10.34 -0.79
CA LEU A 75 -23.32 9.78 -1.12
C LEU A 75 -23.30 8.28 -0.85
N ILE A 76 -23.02 7.49 -1.88
CA ILE A 76 -22.89 6.03 -1.83
C ILE A 76 -21.59 5.60 -2.50
N SER A 77 -21.12 4.39 -2.19
CA SER A 77 -20.05 3.77 -2.97
C SER A 77 -20.51 3.53 -4.41
N ASN A 78 -19.63 3.77 -5.39
CA ASN A 78 -19.90 3.35 -6.76
C ASN A 78 -20.16 1.85 -6.85
N LEU A 79 -19.50 1.02 -6.03
CA LEU A 79 -19.77 -0.42 -5.98
C LEU A 79 -21.22 -0.73 -5.59
N GLN A 80 -21.82 0.06 -4.69
CA GLN A 80 -23.24 -0.07 -4.34
C GLN A 80 -24.11 0.22 -5.56
N TYR A 81 -23.85 1.33 -6.24
CA TYR A 81 -24.58 1.69 -7.46
C TYR A 81 -24.52 0.57 -8.50
N MET A 82 -23.35 -0.04 -8.70
CA MET A 82 -23.18 -1.16 -9.63
C MET A 82 -24.04 -2.38 -9.25
N PHE A 83 -24.17 -2.70 -7.96
CA PHE A 83 -25.07 -3.78 -7.52
C PHE A 83 -26.55 -3.45 -7.76
N GLU A 84 -26.93 -2.20 -7.57
CA GLU A 84 -28.31 -1.73 -7.74
C GLU A 84 -28.71 -1.61 -9.22
N HIS A 85 -27.75 -1.47 -10.13
CA HIS A 85 -27.94 -1.21 -11.57
C HIS A 85 -27.11 -2.17 -12.43
N ALA A 86 -27.23 -3.48 -12.18
CA ALA A 86 -26.37 -4.50 -12.79
C ALA A 86 -26.52 -4.63 -14.33
N ASP A 87 -27.62 -4.14 -14.89
CA ASP A 87 -27.91 -4.12 -16.34
C ASP A 87 -27.28 -2.92 -17.07
N GLU A 88 -26.68 -1.97 -16.36
CA GLU A 88 -26.02 -0.81 -16.94
C GLU A 88 -24.53 -1.08 -17.19
N GLY A 89 -24.11 -1.09 -18.47
CA GLY A 89 -22.70 -1.19 -18.85
C GLY A 89 -21.96 -2.36 -18.18
N ASP A 90 -20.84 -2.05 -17.53
CA ASP A 90 -19.99 -3.05 -16.86
C ASP A 90 -20.40 -3.34 -15.40
N ASN A 91 -21.55 -2.84 -14.94
CA ASN A 91 -22.03 -3.02 -13.57
C ASN A 91 -22.29 -4.49 -13.20
N HIS A 92 -22.56 -5.34 -14.20
CA HIS A 92 -22.66 -6.79 -14.02
C HIS A 92 -21.41 -7.41 -13.36
N ASN A 93 -20.25 -6.72 -13.40
CA ASN A 93 -19.02 -7.14 -12.75
C ASN A 93 -18.93 -6.79 -11.25
N ALA A 94 -19.93 -6.14 -10.63
CA ALA A 94 -19.91 -5.73 -9.22
C ALA A 94 -19.51 -6.86 -8.26
N GLY A 95 -20.00 -8.08 -8.51
CA GLY A 95 -19.63 -9.28 -7.75
C GLY A 95 -18.14 -9.62 -7.87
N VAL A 96 -17.57 -9.46 -9.05
CA VAL A 96 -16.14 -9.72 -9.33
C VAL A 96 -15.27 -8.65 -8.67
N PHE A 97 -15.65 -7.37 -8.74
CA PHE A 97 -15.00 -6.28 -8.01
C PHE A 97 -14.96 -6.58 -6.50
N ALA A 98 -16.12 -6.90 -5.92
CA ALA A 98 -16.23 -7.28 -4.52
C ALA A 98 -15.35 -8.48 -4.14
N TRP A 99 -15.25 -9.48 -5.01
CA TRP A 99 -14.36 -10.62 -4.79
C TRP A 99 -12.89 -10.22 -4.83
N CYS A 100 -12.47 -9.37 -5.77
CA CYS A 100 -11.11 -8.84 -5.86
C CYS A 100 -10.68 -8.16 -4.55
N TYR A 101 -11.57 -7.40 -3.92
CA TYR A 101 -11.33 -6.75 -2.62
C TYR A 101 -11.22 -7.71 -1.43
N SER A 102 -11.64 -8.97 -1.60
CA SER A 102 -11.67 -9.95 -0.51
C SER A 102 -10.67 -11.09 -0.67
N ARG A 103 -10.23 -11.39 -1.90
CA ARG A 103 -9.55 -12.65 -2.27
C ARG A 103 -8.24 -12.88 -1.54
N MET A 104 -7.50 -11.82 -1.19
CA MET A 104 -6.26 -11.98 -0.42
C MET A 104 -6.52 -12.53 0.98
N GLY A 105 -7.71 -12.27 1.54
CA GLY A 105 -8.17 -12.86 2.79
C GLY A 105 -8.41 -14.37 2.71
N ASP A 106 -8.50 -14.95 1.50
CA ASP A 106 -8.57 -16.40 1.30
C ASP A 106 -7.19 -16.96 0.91
N PHE A 107 -6.51 -16.30 -0.04
CA PHE A 107 -5.25 -16.80 -0.60
C PHE A 107 -4.12 -16.86 0.42
N ILE A 108 -3.98 -15.82 1.27
CA ILE A 108 -2.91 -15.78 2.26
C ILE A 108 -3.06 -16.92 3.28
N PRO A 109 -4.21 -17.10 3.96
CA PRO A 109 -4.42 -18.25 4.84
C PRO A 109 -4.21 -19.61 4.17
N GLU A 110 -4.70 -19.80 2.94
CA GLU A 110 -4.56 -21.06 2.23
C GLU A 110 -3.09 -21.41 1.93
N LEU A 111 -2.32 -20.43 1.45
CA LEU A 111 -0.91 -20.62 1.11
C LEU A 111 -0.06 -20.83 2.37
N VAL A 112 -0.28 -20.03 3.41
CA VAL A 112 0.41 -20.20 4.70
C VAL A 112 0.09 -21.57 5.31
N GLY A 113 -1.17 -22.02 5.24
CA GLY A 113 -1.58 -23.36 5.68
C GLY A 113 -0.91 -24.51 4.92
N LYS A 114 -0.44 -24.26 3.69
CA LYS A 114 0.36 -25.20 2.89
C LYS A 114 1.87 -25.11 3.18
N GLY A 115 2.29 -24.29 4.14
CA GLY A 115 3.70 -24.06 4.46
C GLY A 115 4.42 -23.10 3.51
N CYS A 116 3.68 -22.43 2.60
CA CYS A 116 4.25 -21.45 1.69
C CYS A 116 4.57 -20.13 2.41
N ASN A 117 5.31 -19.26 1.72
CA ASN A 117 5.80 -18.00 2.27
C ASN A 117 5.34 -16.78 1.45
N PRO A 118 4.01 -16.55 1.29
CA PRO A 118 3.46 -15.53 0.38
C PRO A 118 3.69 -14.11 0.88
N ARG A 119 3.96 -13.16 -0.02
CA ARG A 119 4.00 -11.72 0.30
C ARG A 119 3.09 -10.93 -0.61
N ILE A 120 2.35 -9.98 -0.01
CA ILE A 120 1.57 -9.01 -0.75
C ILE A 120 1.47 -7.69 0.02
N MET A 121 1.60 -6.58 -0.71
CA MET A 121 1.28 -5.25 -0.23
C MET A 121 -0.15 -4.87 -0.66
N LEU A 122 -0.91 -4.23 0.23
CA LEU A 122 -2.29 -3.82 -0.02
C LEU A 122 -2.43 -2.30 0.10
N ASP A 123 -2.93 -1.66 -0.96
CA ASP A 123 -3.30 -0.26 -1.00
C ASP A 123 -4.82 -0.18 -1.24
N TYR A 124 -5.59 0.19 -0.21
CA TYR A 124 -7.02 0.41 -0.32
C TYR A 124 -7.32 1.86 0.04
N SER A 125 -7.96 2.57 -0.89
CA SER A 125 -8.45 3.92 -0.61
C SER A 125 -9.44 3.95 0.56
N GLY A 126 -9.48 5.07 1.28
CA GLY A 126 -10.41 5.27 2.39
C GLY A 126 -11.88 5.21 1.93
N ASN A 127 -12.18 5.82 0.78
CA ASN A 127 -13.50 5.76 0.15
C ASN A 127 -13.97 4.32 -0.11
N LEU A 128 -13.08 3.42 -0.55
CA LEU A 128 -13.43 2.02 -0.75
C LEU A 128 -13.77 1.34 0.57
N LEU A 129 -12.89 1.47 1.59
CA LEU A 129 -13.12 0.86 2.89
C LEU A 129 -14.42 1.37 3.53
N TRP A 130 -14.68 2.67 3.43
CA TRP A 130 -15.93 3.25 3.89
C TRP A 130 -17.14 2.78 3.09
N GLY A 131 -17.02 2.72 1.78
CA GLY A 131 -18.07 2.18 0.91
C GLY A 131 -18.44 0.74 1.27
N LEU A 132 -17.46 -0.11 1.54
CA LEU A 132 -17.68 -1.49 1.99
C LEU A 132 -18.44 -1.55 3.33
N GLN A 133 -18.10 -0.67 4.28
CA GLN A 133 -18.82 -0.56 5.55
C GLN A 133 -20.26 -0.06 5.34
N GLN A 134 -20.46 0.99 4.54
CA GLN A 134 -21.79 1.54 4.22
C GLN A 134 -22.70 0.49 3.58
N MET A 135 -22.13 -0.35 2.72
CA MET A 135 -22.83 -1.45 2.06
C MET A 135 -23.06 -2.67 2.96
N GLY A 136 -22.56 -2.68 4.20
CA GLY A 136 -22.64 -3.83 5.10
C GLY A 136 -21.85 -5.05 4.60
N ARG A 137 -20.75 -4.85 3.87
CA ARG A 137 -19.91 -5.94 3.31
C ARG A 137 -18.96 -6.51 4.36
N GLU A 138 -19.51 -6.92 5.50
CA GLU A 138 -18.76 -7.56 6.59
C GLU A 138 -17.99 -8.79 6.12
N ASN A 139 -18.54 -9.53 5.15
CA ASN A 139 -17.87 -10.67 4.54
C ASN A 139 -16.52 -10.33 3.88
N ILE A 140 -16.28 -9.07 3.49
CA ILE A 140 -15.02 -8.58 2.94
C ILE A 140 -14.15 -8.02 4.07
N ILE A 141 -14.73 -7.14 4.90
CA ILE A 141 -14.01 -6.48 5.99
C ILE A 141 -13.45 -7.50 6.99
N GLU A 142 -14.20 -8.54 7.36
CA GLU A 142 -13.73 -9.55 8.30
C GLU A 142 -12.61 -10.44 7.72
N LYS A 143 -12.63 -10.70 6.41
CA LYS A 143 -11.51 -11.37 5.73
C LYS A 143 -10.24 -10.52 5.75
N LEU A 144 -10.37 -9.23 5.47
CA LEU A 144 -9.26 -8.28 5.54
C LEU A 144 -8.73 -8.14 6.97
N LYS A 145 -9.61 -8.04 7.97
CA LYS A 145 -9.23 -8.06 9.39
C LYS A 145 -8.51 -9.35 9.76
N GLY A 146 -8.94 -10.50 9.24
CA GLY A 146 -8.27 -11.79 9.45
C GLY A 146 -6.79 -11.72 9.10
N ILE A 147 -6.45 -11.34 7.87
CA ILE A 147 -5.05 -11.26 7.42
C ILE A 147 -4.27 -10.05 7.97
N THR A 148 -4.97 -9.05 8.51
CA THR A 148 -4.36 -7.83 9.03
C THR A 148 -4.06 -7.92 10.51
N CYS A 149 -5.01 -8.40 11.30
CA CYS A 149 -4.97 -8.31 12.76
C CYS A 149 -4.37 -9.58 13.38
N ASP A 150 -4.59 -10.76 12.79
CA ASP A 150 -4.04 -12.01 13.30
C ASP A 150 -2.49 -12.01 13.20
N PRO A 151 -1.75 -12.13 14.33
CA PRO A 151 -0.30 -12.19 14.34
C PRO A 151 0.31 -13.24 13.41
N GLN A 152 -0.41 -14.34 13.14
CA GLN A 152 0.03 -15.37 12.20
C GLN A 152 0.24 -14.81 10.79
N TYR A 153 -0.59 -13.86 10.35
CA TYR A 153 -0.56 -13.37 8.97
C TYR A 153 0.27 -12.09 8.78
N GLN A 154 0.65 -11.42 9.87
CA GLN A 154 1.38 -10.15 9.84
C GLN A 154 2.71 -10.16 9.07
N PRO A 155 3.50 -11.26 9.02
CA PRO A 155 4.71 -11.31 8.19
C PRO A 155 4.44 -11.30 6.68
N TYR A 156 3.26 -11.72 6.26
CA TYR A 156 2.92 -12.00 4.85
C TYR A 156 2.20 -10.83 4.18
N VAL A 157 1.60 -9.92 4.94
CA VAL A 157 0.79 -8.81 4.42
C VAL A 157 1.28 -7.47 4.99
N GLU A 158 1.67 -6.57 4.10
CA GLU A 158 1.91 -5.16 4.42
C GLU A 158 0.76 -4.30 3.87
N TRP A 159 0.28 -3.37 4.68
CA TRP A 159 -0.60 -2.30 4.20
C TRP A 159 0.23 -1.08 3.83
N LEU A 160 -0.09 -0.47 2.70
CA LEU A 160 0.43 0.83 2.28
C LEU A 160 -0.58 1.91 2.61
N GLY A 161 -0.09 3.07 3.06
CA GLY A 161 -0.91 4.26 3.14
C GLY A 161 -1.25 4.79 1.76
N THR A 162 -2.36 5.49 1.66
CA THR A 162 -2.80 6.21 0.46
C THR A 162 -3.64 7.44 0.88
N MET A 163 -4.16 8.18 -0.09
CA MET A 163 -5.07 9.29 0.18
C MET A 163 -6.48 8.78 0.45
N TRP A 164 -7.15 9.36 1.45
CA TRP A 164 -8.52 9.01 1.83
C TRP A 164 -9.47 8.86 0.64
N SER A 165 -9.58 9.91 -0.18
CA SER A 165 -10.49 9.93 -1.34
C SER A 165 -9.81 9.60 -2.66
N HIS A 166 -8.64 8.96 -2.64
CA HIS A 166 -7.80 8.78 -3.83
C HIS A 166 -7.43 10.12 -4.52
N ALA A 167 -7.17 11.16 -3.71
CA ALA A 167 -6.81 12.48 -4.18
C ALA A 167 -5.42 12.47 -4.85
N VAL A 168 -5.35 12.88 -6.13
CA VAL A 168 -4.09 12.93 -6.88
C VAL A 168 -3.25 14.09 -6.37
N VAL A 169 -2.05 13.80 -5.84
CA VAL A 169 -1.24 14.77 -5.09
C VAL A 169 -0.91 16.04 -5.88
N PRO A 170 -0.48 15.97 -7.16
CA PRO A 170 -0.15 17.16 -7.94
C PRO A 170 -1.33 18.13 -8.15
N SER A 171 -2.58 17.66 -8.07
CA SER A 171 -3.79 18.49 -8.21
C SER A 171 -4.47 18.79 -6.88
N THR A 172 -3.90 18.33 -5.75
CA THR A 172 -4.43 18.57 -4.41
C THR A 172 -3.82 19.85 -3.83
N PRO A 173 -4.62 20.80 -3.29
CA PRO A 173 -4.07 21.95 -2.59
C PRO A 173 -3.13 21.52 -1.45
N ILE A 174 -1.99 22.18 -1.31
CA ILE A 174 -0.95 21.83 -0.33
C ILE A 174 -1.51 21.60 1.09
N PRO A 175 -2.40 22.46 1.64
CA PRO A 175 -2.96 22.26 2.98
C PRO A 175 -3.78 20.97 3.12
N ASP A 176 -4.37 20.47 2.03
CA ASP A 176 -5.27 19.32 2.03
C ASP A 176 -4.53 17.99 1.92
N ILE A 177 -3.27 17.99 1.46
CA ILE A 177 -2.45 16.79 1.30
C ILE A 177 -2.35 16.03 2.63
N LYS A 178 -1.97 16.74 3.70
CA LYS A 178 -1.83 16.12 5.03
C LYS A 178 -3.19 15.66 5.58
N LEU A 179 -4.26 16.43 5.31
CA LEU A 179 -5.62 16.07 5.75
C LEU A 179 -6.09 14.75 5.10
N GLN A 180 -5.82 14.56 3.81
CA GLN A 180 -6.17 13.32 3.11
C GLN A 180 -5.41 12.10 3.65
N ILE A 181 -4.13 12.28 3.97
CA ILE A 181 -3.29 11.24 4.58
C ILE A 181 -3.82 10.90 5.98
N GLN A 182 -4.07 11.89 6.82
CA GLN A 182 -4.54 11.68 8.19
C GLN A 182 -5.95 11.10 8.22
N ALA A 183 -6.85 11.53 7.33
CA ALA A 183 -8.19 10.96 7.20
C ALA A 183 -8.15 9.45 6.94
N TRP A 184 -7.24 9.01 6.05
CA TRP A 184 -7.00 7.60 5.82
C TRP A 184 -6.51 6.88 7.08
N GLN A 185 -5.56 7.46 7.82
CA GLN A 185 -5.03 6.86 9.04
C GLN A 185 -6.10 6.70 10.14
N HIS A 186 -6.94 7.72 10.36
CA HIS A 186 -8.04 7.64 11.33
C HIS A 186 -8.97 6.49 11.01
N TYR A 187 -9.43 6.43 9.76
CA TYR A 187 -10.39 5.43 9.38
C TYR A 187 -9.79 4.02 9.31
N PHE A 188 -8.53 3.89 8.89
CA PHE A 188 -7.80 2.63 8.94
C PHE A 188 -7.66 2.12 10.38
N ALA A 189 -7.31 2.99 11.33
CA ALA A 189 -7.26 2.63 12.75
C ALA A 189 -8.63 2.25 13.31
N ALA A 190 -9.71 2.94 12.92
CA ALA A 190 -11.06 2.59 13.32
C ALA A 190 -11.49 1.22 12.76
N THR A 191 -11.02 0.86 11.56
CA THR A 191 -11.39 -0.39 10.87
C THR A 191 -10.56 -1.59 11.33
N PHE A 192 -9.24 -1.44 11.44
CA PHE A 192 -8.27 -2.53 11.68
C PHE A 192 -7.55 -2.44 13.02
N GLY A 193 -7.71 -1.35 13.76
CA GLY A 193 -7.06 -1.11 15.04
C GLY A 193 -5.71 -0.41 14.93
N GLU A 194 -5.29 0.17 16.05
CA GLU A 194 -4.06 0.97 16.17
C GLU A 194 -2.79 0.15 15.92
N ASP A 195 -2.76 -1.11 16.37
CA ASP A 195 -1.60 -1.98 16.16
C ASP A 195 -1.40 -2.33 14.67
N ALA A 196 -2.48 -2.38 13.89
CA ALA A 196 -2.38 -2.50 12.44
C ALA A 196 -1.82 -1.20 11.83
N LEU A 197 -2.34 -0.04 12.23
CA LEU A 197 -1.89 1.26 11.72
C LEU A 197 -0.41 1.52 12.01
N LYS A 198 0.09 1.15 13.20
CA LYS A 198 1.52 1.24 13.54
C LYS A 198 2.41 0.59 12.48
N ARG A 199 1.97 -0.51 11.85
CA ARG A 199 2.77 -1.27 10.88
C ARG A 199 2.79 -0.66 9.48
N VAL A 200 1.92 0.31 9.18
CA VAL A 200 1.86 0.97 7.88
C VAL A 200 3.02 1.97 7.78
N LYS A 201 4.05 1.64 6.99
CA LYS A 201 5.25 2.48 6.80
C LYS A 201 5.52 2.85 5.35
N GLY A 202 4.99 2.09 4.39
CA GLY A 202 5.01 2.45 2.98
C GLY A 202 3.82 3.31 2.58
N PHE A 203 4.01 4.15 1.56
CA PHE A 203 2.95 4.95 0.95
C PHE A 203 2.87 4.69 -0.56
N SER A 204 1.65 4.53 -1.07
CA SER A 204 1.31 4.38 -2.48
C SER A 204 0.57 5.65 -2.94
N PRO A 205 1.17 6.51 -3.76
CA PRO A 205 0.48 7.68 -4.30
C PRO A 205 -0.68 7.26 -5.22
N PRO A 206 -1.86 7.88 -5.10
CA PRO A 206 -2.89 7.77 -6.13
C PRO A 206 -2.33 8.03 -7.53
N GLU A 207 -2.65 7.13 -8.47
CA GLU A 207 -2.16 7.15 -9.86
C GLU A 207 -0.62 7.09 -10.00
N MET A 208 0.10 6.71 -8.93
CA MET A 208 1.57 6.76 -8.86
C MET A 208 2.15 8.15 -9.19
N HIS A 209 1.34 9.20 -9.08
CA HIS A 209 1.68 10.51 -9.63
C HIS A 209 2.48 11.33 -8.63
N LEU A 210 3.74 11.59 -8.97
CA LEU A 210 4.67 12.39 -8.16
C LEU A 210 4.57 13.88 -8.55
N PRO A 211 4.42 14.81 -7.60
CA PRO A 211 4.43 16.24 -7.91
C PRO A 211 5.76 16.70 -8.52
N ASN A 212 5.68 17.44 -9.62
CA ASN A 212 6.83 18.11 -10.22
C ASN A 212 7.01 19.56 -9.72
N HIS A 213 5.96 20.19 -9.18
CA HIS A 213 6.07 21.50 -8.55
C HIS A 213 6.87 21.40 -7.24
N PRO A 214 7.97 22.16 -7.07
CA PRO A 214 8.92 21.99 -5.96
C PRO A 214 8.29 22.14 -4.58
N ASP A 215 7.44 23.15 -4.39
CA ASP A 215 6.79 23.37 -3.08
C ASP A 215 5.77 22.26 -2.74
N THR A 216 5.09 21.73 -3.76
CA THR A 216 4.10 20.65 -3.58
C THR A 216 4.80 19.35 -3.24
N LEU A 217 5.89 19.01 -3.94
CA LEU A 217 6.68 17.82 -3.64
C LEU A 217 7.30 17.90 -2.24
N TYR A 218 7.85 19.05 -1.87
CA TYR A 218 8.44 19.27 -0.56
C TYR A 218 7.41 19.07 0.56
N GLU A 219 6.26 19.75 0.48
CA GLU A 219 5.22 19.64 1.52
C GLU A 219 4.55 18.26 1.51
N TYR A 220 4.49 17.58 0.36
CA TYR A 220 4.05 16.19 0.30
C TYR A 220 4.99 15.24 1.06
N ILE A 221 6.30 15.29 0.79
CA ILE A 221 7.27 14.45 1.49
C ILE A 221 7.28 14.77 2.99
N LYS A 222 7.16 16.05 3.35
CA LYS A 222 7.04 16.48 4.74
C LYS A 222 5.79 15.91 5.42
N ALA A 223 4.63 15.99 4.78
CA ALA A 223 3.40 15.40 5.27
C ALA A 223 3.51 13.88 5.45
N LEU A 224 4.14 13.17 4.51
CA LEU A 224 4.41 11.73 4.63
C LEU A 224 5.25 11.41 5.87
N LYS A 225 6.35 12.13 6.07
CA LYS A 225 7.24 11.90 7.23
C LYS A 225 6.57 12.24 8.55
N GLU A 226 5.83 13.35 8.61
CA GLU A 226 5.05 13.73 9.80
C GLU A 226 3.97 12.69 10.13
N CYS A 227 3.41 12.03 9.12
CA CYS A 227 2.44 10.94 9.27
C CYS A 227 3.10 9.56 9.44
N GLY A 228 4.41 9.48 9.69
CA GLY A 228 5.11 8.25 10.07
C GLY A 228 5.46 7.30 8.92
N TYR A 229 5.24 7.68 7.67
CA TYR A 229 5.69 6.92 6.51
C TYR A 229 7.22 7.02 6.37
N ARG A 230 7.85 5.89 6.04
CA ARG A 230 9.31 5.74 5.93
C ARG A 230 9.76 5.67 4.48
N TRP A 231 8.90 5.20 3.58
CA TRP A 231 9.21 5.08 2.17
C TRP A 231 7.99 5.34 1.28
N LEU A 232 8.27 5.71 0.03
CA LEU A 232 7.29 6.04 -1.00
C LEU A 232 7.50 5.14 -2.22
N MET A 233 6.43 4.58 -2.78
CA MET A 233 6.52 3.95 -4.09
C MET A 233 6.43 5.03 -5.17
N VAL A 234 7.34 5.02 -6.15
CA VAL A 234 7.36 6.00 -7.26
C VAL A 234 7.54 5.32 -8.59
N GLN A 235 7.01 5.91 -9.65
CA GLN A 235 7.11 5.34 -11.00
C GLN A 235 8.48 5.62 -11.62
N GLU A 236 9.06 4.64 -12.32
CA GLU A 236 10.39 4.76 -12.96
C GLU A 236 10.56 6.04 -13.77
N HIS A 237 9.55 6.46 -14.53
CA HIS A 237 9.60 7.66 -15.37
C HIS A 237 9.16 8.96 -14.68
N SER A 238 8.76 8.90 -13.41
CA SER A 238 8.42 10.08 -12.61
C SER A 238 9.62 10.67 -11.88
N VAL A 239 10.76 9.98 -11.94
CA VAL A 239 12.00 10.37 -11.27
C VAL A 239 13.18 10.40 -12.24
N GLU A 240 14.14 11.24 -11.92
CA GLU A 240 15.41 11.43 -12.63
C GLU A 240 16.54 11.56 -11.61
N ARG A 241 17.77 11.58 -12.10
CA ARG A 241 18.96 11.84 -11.29
C ARG A 241 19.10 13.35 -11.09
N LEU A 242 19.93 13.74 -10.11
CA LEU A 242 20.14 15.15 -9.78
C LEU A 242 20.75 15.99 -10.92
N ASP A 243 21.29 15.34 -11.96
CA ASP A 243 21.80 16.00 -13.17
C ASP A 243 20.75 16.10 -14.30
N GLY A 244 19.51 15.66 -14.04
CA GLY A 244 18.40 15.62 -15.02
C GLY A 244 18.42 14.41 -15.96
N SER A 245 19.41 13.51 -15.86
CA SER A 245 19.41 12.27 -16.62
C SER A 245 18.44 11.24 -16.03
N GLY A 246 17.90 10.35 -16.86
CA GLY A 246 17.09 9.24 -16.36
C GLY A 246 17.86 8.34 -15.39
N LEU A 247 17.14 7.58 -14.56
CA LEU A 247 17.75 6.60 -13.67
C LEU A 247 18.65 5.62 -14.44
N TRP A 248 19.71 5.14 -13.80
CA TRP A 248 20.47 4.05 -14.38
C TRP A 248 19.59 2.80 -14.32
N HIS A 249 19.71 1.94 -15.35
CA HIS A 249 18.78 0.84 -15.51
C HIS A 249 18.65 -0.04 -14.27
N ASP A 250 19.74 -0.25 -13.52
CA ASP A 250 19.75 -1.12 -12.34
C ASP A 250 19.40 -0.40 -11.03
N ASP A 251 19.43 0.94 -10.99
CA ASP A 251 19.08 1.75 -9.80
C ASP A 251 17.63 1.52 -9.39
N LYS A 252 16.74 1.15 -10.33
CA LYS A 252 15.33 0.87 -10.03
C LYS A 252 15.09 -0.40 -9.21
N TYR A 253 16.09 -1.27 -9.07
CA TYR A 253 15.99 -2.48 -8.25
C TYR A 253 16.61 -2.32 -6.86
N VAL A 254 17.07 -1.12 -6.49
CA VAL A 254 17.55 -0.80 -5.15
C VAL A 254 16.72 0.37 -4.59
N PRO A 255 16.68 0.57 -3.25
CA PRO A 255 16.08 1.77 -2.72
C PRO A 255 16.86 3.01 -3.20
N ASN A 256 16.12 4.06 -3.53
CA ASN A 256 16.66 5.36 -3.92
C ASN A 256 16.35 6.38 -2.84
N ARG A 257 17.13 7.46 -2.77
CA ARG A 257 16.84 8.60 -1.91
C ARG A 257 16.20 9.70 -2.75
N LEU A 258 14.87 9.79 -2.69
CA LEU A 258 14.12 10.84 -3.37
C LEU A 258 14.32 12.16 -2.64
N VAL A 259 14.96 13.12 -3.29
CA VAL A 259 15.24 14.46 -2.80
C VAL A 259 14.26 15.44 -3.41
N ALA A 260 13.64 16.27 -2.58
CA ALA A 260 12.84 17.41 -3.01
C ALA A 260 13.47 18.71 -2.49
N ARG A 261 13.45 19.74 -3.34
CA ARG A 261 13.91 21.08 -2.99
C ARG A 261 12.77 22.07 -3.25
N ASN A 262 12.38 22.83 -2.25
CA ASN A 262 11.34 23.84 -2.43
C ASN A 262 11.88 25.13 -3.07
N SER A 263 10.99 26.07 -3.38
CA SER A 263 11.33 27.37 -3.98
C SER A 263 12.20 28.26 -3.08
N GLN A 264 12.27 27.99 -1.77
CA GLN A 264 13.14 28.68 -0.82
C GLN A 264 14.52 28.01 -0.66
N GLY A 265 14.77 26.90 -1.37
CA GLY A 265 16.03 26.17 -1.32
C GLY A 265 16.15 25.18 -0.15
N GLU A 266 15.08 24.97 0.63
CA GLU A 266 15.05 23.94 1.67
C GLU A 266 14.92 22.56 1.03
N THR A 267 15.60 21.58 1.62
CA THR A 267 15.61 20.20 1.10
C THR A 267 15.01 19.22 2.08
N ILE A 268 14.34 18.21 1.54
CA ILE A 268 13.83 17.06 2.30
C ILE A 268 13.98 15.81 1.45
N SER A 269 14.12 14.66 2.10
CA SER A 269 14.22 13.37 1.42
C SER A 269 13.41 12.27 2.09
N ILE A 270 13.06 11.27 1.29
CA ILE A 270 12.43 10.01 1.71
C ILE A 270 12.98 8.86 0.87
N THR A 271 13.03 7.66 1.44
CA THR A 271 13.37 6.45 0.68
C THR A 271 12.29 6.17 -0.37
N ALA A 272 12.71 5.83 -1.58
CA ALA A 272 11.83 5.50 -2.69
C ALA A 272 12.09 4.08 -3.19
N LEU A 273 11.02 3.29 -3.35
CA LEU A 273 11.04 2.04 -4.11
C LEU A 273 10.47 2.31 -5.50
N ILE A 274 11.23 1.97 -6.54
CA ILE A 274 10.86 2.29 -7.92
C ILE A 274 9.97 1.18 -8.48
N LYS A 275 8.75 1.56 -8.92
CA LYS A 275 7.86 0.69 -9.70
C LYS A 275 8.50 0.45 -11.07
N THR A 276 8.86 -0.80 -11.36
CA THR A 276 9.42 -1.20 -12.66
C THR A 276 8.32 -1.34 -13.73
N GLN A 277 8.73 -1.44 -15.00
CA GLN A 277 7.85 -1.60 -16.18
C GLN A 277 6.85 -0.44 -16.42
N GLY A 278 7.17 0.75 -15.93
CA GLY A 278 6.49 1.99 -16.33
C GLY A 278 4.99 2.00 -16.04
N SER A 279 4.16 2.25 -17.06
CA SER A 279 2.70 2.42 -16.96
C SER A 279 1.88 1.13 -17.05
N ASP A 280 2.52 -0.02 -17.31
CA ASP A 280 1.77 -1.28 -17.35
C ASP A 280 1.37 -1.67 -15.91
N THR A 281 0.06 -1.72 -15.67
CA THR A 281 -0.53 -2.06 -14.37
C THR A 281 -1.07 -3.48 -14.32
N LYS A 282 -0.93 -4.28 -15.40
CA LYS A 282 -1.52 -5.63 -15.46
C LYS A 282 -0.51 -6.75 -15.25
N LEU A 283 0.78 -6.45 -15.30
CA LEU A 283 1.86 -7.43 -15.23
C LEU A 283 1.92 -8.21 -13.91
N VAL A 284 1.42 -7.64 -12.82
CA VAL A 284 1.30 -8.34 -11.53
C VAL A 284 0.37 -9.55 -11.63
N ALA A 285 -0.63 -9.55 -12.52
CA ALA A 285 -1.54 -10.67 -12.73
C ALA A 285 -0.83 -11.98 -13.09
N GLN A 286 0.29 -11.88 -13.80
CA GLN A 286 1.04 -13.04 -14.30
C GLN A 286 2.34 -13.24 -13.52
N MET A 287 2.44 -12.68 -12.32
CA MET A 287 3.64 -12.73 -11.47
C MET A 287 4.91 -12.28 -12.21
N GLN A 288 4.79 -11.30 -13.11
CA GLN A 288 5.93 -10.75 -13.83
C GLN A 288 7.05 -10.23 -12.90
N PRO A 289 6.77 -9.60 -11.73
CA PRO A 289 7.82 -9.23 -10.78
C PRO A 289 8.72 -10.40 -10.36
N TYR A 290 8.13 -11.57 -10.12
CA TYR A 290 8.87 -12.79 -9.81
C TYR A 290 9.74 -13.22 -10.98
N HIS A 291 9.19 -13.21 -12.20
CA HIS A 291 9.93 -13.60 -13.40
C HIS A 291 11.08 -12.65 -13.73
N GLU A 292 10.89 -11.34 -13.54
CA GLU A 292 11.94 -10.33 -13.68
C GLU A 292 13.02 -10.52 -12.62
N ALA A 293 12.65 -10.78 -11.37
CA ALA A 293 13.58 -10.98 -10.26
C ALA A 293 14.49 -12.21 -10.47
N LYS A 294 14.03 -13.27 -11.15
CA LYS A 294 14.89 -14.42 -11.53
C LYS A 294 16.07 -14.04 -12.43
N GLY A 295 15.94 -12.96 -13.20
CA GLY A 295 17.01 -12.43 -14.02
C GLY A 295 17.90 -11.40 -13.32
N ARG A 296 17.68 -11.14 -12.02
CA ARG A 296 18.45 -10.17 -11.22
C ARG A 296 19.41 -10.89 -10.26
N SER A 297 20.39 -10.16 -9.76
CA SER A 297 21.33 -10.62 -8.74
C SER A 297 21.47 -9.56 -7.63
N LYS A 298 22.32 -9.84 -6.64
CA LYS A 298 22.69 -8.83 -5.65
C LYS A 298 23.40 -7.65 -6.31
N GLN A 299 23.15 -6.46 -5.77
CA GLN A 299 23.82 -5.21 -6.11
C GLN A 299 24.62 -4.70 -4.91
N THR A 300 25.48 -3.70 -5.13
CA THR A 300 26.24 -3.07 -4.07
C THR A 300 25.78 -1.64 -3.89
N ILE A 301 25.34 -1.29 -2.68
CA ILE A 301 25.09 0.09 -2.26
C ILE A 301 26.24 0.46 -1.32
N SER A 302 27.06 1.44 -1.71
CA SER A 302 28.29 1.79 -1.00
C SER A 302 29.21 0.56 -0.81
N ASN A 303 29.34 0.02 0.40
CA ASN A 303 30.12 -1.17 0.73
C ASN A 303 29.27 -2.39 1.13
N VAL A 304 27.94 -2.32 0.97
CA VAL A 304 27.01 -3.36 1.40
C VAL A 304 26.38 -4.02 0.18
N THR A 305 26.42 -5.36 0.16
CA THR A 305 25.79 -6.15 -0.89
C THR A 305 24.35 -6.46 -0.51
N VAL A 306 23.40 -5.98 -1.31
CA VAL A 306 21.95 -6.12 -1.09
C VAL A 306 21.31 -6.89 -2.24
N PRO A 307 20.26 -7.71 -2.00
CA PRO A 307 19.51 -8.33 -3.09
C PRO A 307 18.75 -7.26 -3.88
N SER A 308 18.83 -7.29 -5.22
CA SER A 308 17.94 -6.48 -6.06
C SER A 308 16.47 -6.80 -5.74
N CYS A 309 15.59 -5.80 -5.70
CA CYS A 309 14.16 -5.97 -5.47
C CYS A 309 13.33 -5.39 -6.63
N VAL A 310 12.62 -6.25 -7.36
CA VAL A 310 11.65 -5.82 -8.38
C VAL A 310 10.35 -5.44 -7.70
N THR A 311 9.97 -4.17 -7.74
CA THR A 311 8.74 -3.68 -7.09
C THR A 311 7.71 -3.31 -8.14
N GLN A 312 6.48 -3.84 -8.01
CA GLN A 312 5.35 -3.45 -8.86
C GLN A 312 4.04 -3.36 -8.09
N ILE A 313 3.15 -2.52 -8.61
CA ILE A 313 1.78 -2.35 -8.15
C ILE A 313 0.83 -2.42 -9.34
N ALA A 314 -0.33 -3.01 -9.11
CA ALA A 314 -1.40 -3.18 -10.09
C ALA A 314 -2.75 -2.84 -9.46
N ASP A 315 -3.64 -2.25 -10.26
CA ASP A 315 -5.05 -2.10 -9.92
C ASP A 315 -5.67 -3.50 -9.79
N GLY A 316 -6.03 -3.92 -8.59
CA GLY A 316 -6.36 -5.31 -8.27
C GLY A 316 -7.62 -5.82 -8.96
N GLU A 317 -8.48 -4.90 -9.38
CA GLU A 317 -9.72 -5.14 -10.10
C GLU A 317 -9.67 -4.82 -11.61
N ASN A 318 -8.53 -4.42 -12.17
CA ASN A 318 -8.47 -3.88 -13.53
C ASN A 318 -8.59 -4.95 -14.62
N GLY A 319 -9.83 -5.07 -15.11
CA GLY A 319 -10.19 -5.84 -16.29
C GLY A 319 -9.94 -7.34 -16.18
N GLY A 320 -10.16 -8.05 -17.29
CA GLY A 320 -10.10 -9.51 -17.31
C GLY A 320 -8.76 -10.10 -16.87
N VAL A 321 -7.65 -9.37 -17.02
CA VAL A 321 -6.31 -9.87 -16.64
C VAL A 321 -6.18 -9.95 -15.11
N MET A 322 -6.45 -8.86 -14.39
CA MET A 322 -6.39 -8.89 -12.93
C MET A 322 -7.55 -9.68 -12.30
N MET A 323 -8.72 -9.70 -12.95
CA MET A 323 -9.87 -10.47 -12.46
C MET A 323 -9.70 -11.99 -12.64
N ASN A 324 -9.05 -12.46 -13.71
CA ASN A 324 -9.00 -13.90 -14.04
C ASN A 324 -7.59 -14.52 -13.96
N GLU A 325 -6.52 -13.79 -14.27
CA GLU A 325 -5.17 -14.35 -14.34
C GLU A 325 -4.42 -14.24 -13.01
N PHE A 326 -4.55 -13.11 -12.29
CA PHE A 326 -3.99 -12.99 -10.94
C PHE A 326 -4.38 -14.15 -10.00
N PRO A 327 -5.67 -14.54 -9.87
CA PRO A 327 -6.04 -15.66 -9.01
C PRO A 327 -5.54 -17.03 -9.51
N ARG A 328 -5.20 -17.16 -10.79
CA ARG A 328 -4.56 -18.36 -11.35
C ARG A 328 -3.08 -18.41 -10.98
N ASP A 329 -2.35 -17.31 -11.19
CA ASP A 329 -0.88 -17.33 -11.19
C ASP A 329 -0.27 -17.00 -9.83
N TYR A 330 -0.88 -16.10 -9.04
CA TYR A 330 -0.36 -15.73 -7.73
C TYR A 330 -0.13 -16.94 -6.81
N PRO A 331 -1.07 -17.89 -6.65
CA PRO A 331 -0.88 -19.03 -5.76
C PRO A 331 0.19 -20.04 -6.20
N ILE A 332 0.49 -20.11 -7.50
CA ILE A 332 1.35 -21.16 -8.09
C ILE A 332 2.83 -20.91 -7.81
N VAL A 333 3.26 -19.65 -7.69
CA VAL A 333 4.67 -19.31 -7.48
C VAL A 333 5.17 -19.74 -6.10
N TRP A 334 4.33 -19.62 -5.07
CA TRP A 334 4.79 -19.74 -3.68
C TRP A 334 5.29 -21.13 -3.27
N PRO A 335 4.67 -22.26 -3.69
CA PRO A 335 5.23 -23.59 -3.47
C PRO A 335 6.62 -23.78 -4.09
N GLU A 336 6.88 -23.17 -5.25
CA GLU A 336 8.18 -23.31 -5.95
C GLU A 336 9.34 -22.65 -5.19
N ILE A 337 9.04 -21.64 -4.37
CA ILE A 337 10.03 -20.82 -3.67
C ILE A 337 9.90 -20.87 -2.14
N GLN A 338 9.17 -21.83 -1.60
CA GLN A 338 8.82 -21.88 -0.17
C GLN A 338 10.04 -21.82 0.76
N ASP A 339 11.15 -22.45 0.37
CA ASP A 339 12.39 -22.54 1.17
C ASP A 339 13.42 -21.44 0.83
N ASN A 340 13.16 -20.63 -0.21
CA ASN A 340 14.05 -19.56 -0.64
C ASN A 340 14.13 -18.46 0.42
N GLY A 341 15.33 -17.94 0.64
CA GLY A 341 15.59 -16.93 1.67
C GLY A 341 15.54 -17.45 3.10
N GLN A 342 15.26 -18.75 3.29
CA GLN A 342 15.29 -19.41 4.59
C GLN A 342 16.49 -20.36 4.64
N SER A 343 16.31 -21.61 4.22
CA SER A 343 17.37 -22.63 4.15
C SER A 343 18.05 -22.67 2.79
N THR A 344 17.41 -22.15 1.75
CA THR A 344 17.88 -22.22 0.36
C THR A 344 18.13 -20.82 -0.18
N ALA A 345 19.26 -20.62 -0.87
CA ALA A 345 19.51 -19.36 -1.55
C ALA A 345 18.64 -19.25 -2.82
N GLY A 346 17.94 -18.13 -3.02
CA GLY A 346 17.07 -18.00 -4.18
C GLY A 346 16.32 -16.68 -4.28
N VAL A 347 15.39 -16.62 -5.24
CA VAL A 347 14.47 -15.49 -5.41
C VAL A 347 13.36 -15.59 -4.37
N VAL A 348 13.04 -14.47 -3.73
CA VAL A 348 12.03 -14.42 -2.66
C VAL A 348 10.98 -13.35 -2.93
N GLY A 349 9.76 -13.57 -2.45
CA GLY A 349 8.79 -12.49 -2.29
C GLY A 349 9.12 -11.70 -1.02
N VAL A 350 8.99 -10.38 -1.06
CA VAL A 350 9.20 -9.47 0.08
C VAL A 350 8.13 -8.39 0.10
N ASN A 351 7.80 -7.91 1.30
CA ASN A 351 7.09 -6.64 1.47
C ASN A 351 8.09 -5.47 1.43
N GLY A 352 7.62 -4.25 1.14
CA GLY A 352 8.51 -3.09 0.95
C GLY A 352 9.25 -2.70 2.23
N THR A 353 8.53 -2.59 3.36
CA THR A 353 9.16 -2.35 4.66
C THR A 353 10.02 -3.52 5.10
N GLU A 354 9.59 -4.77 4.85
CA GLU A 354 10.38 -5.98 5.15
C GLU A 354 11.74 -5.95 4.43
N TYR A 355 11.74 -5.64 3.14
CA TYR A 355 12.95 -5.54 2.34
C TYR A 355 13.90 -4.46 2.87
N LEU A 356 13.38 -3.26 3.14
CA LEU A 356 14.18 -2.15 3.66
C LEU A 356 14.80 -2.47 5.02
N GLU A 357 14.01 -3.03 5.96
CA GLU A 357 14.55 -3.38 7.27
C GLU A 357 15.60 -4.50 7.19
N LEU A 358 15.43 -5.48 6.30
CA LEU A 358 16.40 -6.56 6.08
C LEU A 358 17.76 -6.04 5.57
N ILE A 359 17.76 -5.15 4.59
CA ILE A 359 19.02 -4.60 4.04
C ILE A 359 19.68 -3.61 5.00
N GLU A 360 18.89 -2.84 5.76
CA GLU A 360 19.40 -1.92 6.77
C GLU A 360 20.02 -2.70 7.95
N ALA A 361 19.40 -3.81 8.37
CA ALA A 361 20.00 -4.73 9.34
C ALA A 361 21.28 -5.40 8.81
N ALA A 362 21.43 -5.53 7.49
CA ALA A 362 22.66 -5.99 6.82
C ALA A 362 23.75 -4.91 6.72
N GLY A 363 23.45 -3.67 7.14
CA GLY A 363 24.37 -2.54 7.17
C GLY A 363 24.12 -1.48 6.11
N ALA A 364 23.11 -1.63 5.23
CA ALA A 364 22.78 -0.59 4.26
C ALA A 364 22.31 0.67 5.00
N ASN A 365 22.75 1.84 4.54
CA ASN A 365 22.37 3.11 5.14
C ASN A 365 21.51 3.91 4.15
N PRO A 366 20.32 4.40 4.55
CA PRO A 366 19.46 5.20 3.68
C PRO A 366 20.10 6.45 3.08
N GLU A 367 21.11 7.03 3.74
CA GLU A 367 21.84 8.18 3.18
C GLU A 367 22.78 7.82 2.03
N ASP A 368 23.16 6.54 1.92
CA ASP A 368 24.02 6.00 0.86
C ASP A 368 23.22 5.49 -0.36
N TYR A 369 21.88 5.52 -0.29
CA TYR A 369 21.03 5.17 -1.41
C TYR A 369 21.24 6.14 -2.59
N PRO A 370 21.23 5.66 -3.85
CA PRO A 370 21.36 6.52 -5.02
C PRO A 370 20.35 7.68 -4.97
N PRO A 371 20.80 8.94 -5.10
CA PRO A 371 19.88 10.07 -5.05
C PRO A 371 19.11 10.19 -6.36
N CYS A 372 17.80 10.44 -6.23
CA CYS A 372 16.94 10.80 -7.34
C CYS A 372 16.07 12.02 -6.95
N GLN A 373 15.41 12.62 -7.92
CA GLN A 373 14.46 13.73 -7.77
C GLN A 373 13.26 13.50 -8.68
N ALA A 374 12.15 14.17 -8.43
CA ALA A 374 11.05 14.18 -9.41
C ALA A 374 11.53 14.81 -10.73
N ILE A 375 10.93 14.40 -11.84
CA ILE A 375 11.26 15.00 -13.15
C ILE A 375 11.04 16.52 -13.12
N HIS A 376 11.94 17.25 -13.78
CA HIS A 376 11.90 18.72 -13.92
C HIS A 376 12.05 19.51 -12.60
N GLN A 377 12.80 18.98 -11.63
CA GLN A 377 13.14 19.67 -10.36
C GLN A 377 14.28 20.68 -10.50
#